data_AF-A0A941NZ51-F1
#
_entry.id   AF-A0A941NZ51-F1
#
_cell.length_a   1.000
_cell.length_b   1.000
_cell.length_c   1.000
_cell.angle_alpha   90.00
_cell.angle_beta   90.00
_cell.angle_gamma   90.00
#
_symmetry.space_group_name_H-M   'P 1'
#
loop_
_entity.id
_entity.type
_entity.pdbx_description
1 polymer ?
#
loop_
_entity_poly.entity_id
_entity_poly.type
_entity_poly.pdbx_seq_one_letter_code
_entity_poly.pdbx_strand_id
1 'polypeptide(L)'
;MPQTQVLARKWRPRNFSELTGQEHVVRALTNALEQNRLHHAYLFTGTRGVGKTTIARILTKSLNCETGVTATPCGTCSICLQIDSGNLIDLIELDAASNTQVDNMRELLENALYAPTAARYKIYIIDEVHMLSKSAFNAMLKTLEEPPAHVKFVLATTDPQKIPITVLSRCLQFNLKQIPQGQIAGHLKNILAQENIPCDPPSLQLVARAAQGSMRDALSLLDQAIAFGEGKVEEAAVRAMLGIIDQGYLFDLLEALAQKDGVQLLSLADEMEAQCLSFDTALQDLAAVLHRIALAQTVPQAIGEDTPEYARIFSLAKTLPPDDVQLFYQIALHGRSDLSLAPDEYAGFTMTLLRMLAFMPDGPAAGRQAPQIAQASPASTGKVENKPRAAVAPSALPAGADTPALLDWPQLSQQLKLTGMAKMLAQHSEAQSITGEKIELCVPDVHKHLLEKKYQDKIQAALDSYFGKPVAVNFSIGSITGLTPVALQQRKEEEKQAKAIAAIESDPVVQELIEQFDAKLIIPTIKPIEK
;
A
#
# COMPACT_ATOMS: atom_id res chain seq x y z
N MET A 1 4.96 8.25 40.45
CA MET A 1 4.59 7.09 39.62
C MET A 1 5.82 6.71 38.81
N PRO A 2 6.37 5.51 38.96
CA PRO A 2 7.58 5.15 38.23
C PRO A 2 7.24 5.18 36.73
N GLN A 3 8.13 5.77 35.93
CA GLN A 3 7.94 5.97 34.48
C GLN A 3 7.44 4.67 33.84
N THR A 4 6.20 4.65 33.38
CA THR A 4 5.57 3.51 32.70
C THR A 4 6.25 3.34 31.34
N GLN A 5 7.36 2.61 31.32
CA GLN A 5 7.94 2.11 30.08
C GLN A 5 6.97 1.09 29.48
N VAL A 6 6.56 1.34 28.24
CA VAL A 6 5.81 0.42 27.37
C VAL A 6 6.43 -0.98 27.45
N LEU A 7 5.63 -2.03 27.66
CA LEU A 7 6.10 -3.42 27.78
C LEU A 7 6.98 -3.80 26.59
N ALA A 8 6.63 -3.33 25.38
CA ALA A 8 7.43 -3.54 24.17
C ALA A 8 8.88 -3.04 24.26
N ARG A 9 9.18 -2.06 25.12
CA ARG A 9 10.56 -1.59 25.41
C ARG A 9 11.17 -2.35 26.59
N LYS A 10 10.40 -2.57 27.65
CA LYS A 10 10.85 -3.23 28.89
C LYS A 10 11.27 -4.69 28.63
N TRP A 11 10.47 -5.41 27.86
CA TRP A 11 10.64 -6.83 27.54
C TRP A 11 11.38 -7.08 26.21
N ARG A 12 12.10 -6.07 25.70
CA ARG A 12 12.92 -6.26 24.51
C ARG A 12 14.03 -7.27 24.83
N PRO A 13 14.15 -8.38 24.08
CA PRO A 13 15.17 -9.40 24.32
C PRO A 13 16.57 -8.81 24.36
N ARG A 14 17.36 -9.18 25.37
CA ARG A 14 18.74 -8.70 25.56
C ARG A 14 19.78 -9.68 25.04
N ASN A 15 19.41 -10.95 24.97
CA ASN A 15 20.26 -12.09 24.60
C ASN A 15 19.59 -12.98 23.55
N PHE A 16 20.39 -13.79 22.85
CA PHE A 16 19.87 -14.72 21.84
C PHE A 16 18.93 -15.80 22.41
N SER A 17 19.06 -16.15 23.69
CA SER A 17 18.22 -17.15 24.36
C SER A 17 16.78 -16.67 24.63
N GLU A 18 16.56 -15.36 24.69
CA GLU A 18 15.25 -14.75 24.96
C GLU A 18 14.44 -14.52 23.68
N LEU A 19 15.05 -14.68 22.51
CA LEU A 19 14.39 -14.52 21.22
C LEU A 19 13.44 -15.68 20.96
N THR A 20 12.16 -15.35 20.78
CA THR A 20 11.11 -16.33 20.51
C THR A 20 10.95 -16.56 19.00
N GLY A 21 10.89 -17.82 18.57
CA GLY A 21 10.49 -18.21 17.21
C GLY A 21 11.56 -18.10 16.11
N GLN A 22 12.81 -17.75 16.43
CA GLN A 22 13.90 -17.54 15.46
C GLN A 22 15.12 -18.46 15.67
N GLU A 23 14.87 -19.71 16.05
CA GLU A 23 15.91 -20.68 16.42
C GLU A 23 16.97 -20.90 15.32
N HIS A 24 16.55 -20.92 14.04
CA HIS A 24 17.46 -21.13 12.92
C HIS A 24 18.46 -19.98 12.74
N VAL A 25 18.00 -18.73 12.91
CA VAL A 25 18.86 -17.54 12.82
C VAL A 25 19.80 -17.49 14.02
N VAL A 26 19.27 -17.72 15.23
CA VAL A 26 20.05 -17.72 16.47
C VAL A 26 21.17 -18.76 16.40
N ARG A 27 20.87 -19.98 15.97
CA ARG A 27 21.88 -21.04 15.84
C ARG A 27 22.96 -20.69 14.82
N ALA A 28 22.57 -20.13 13.68
CA ALA A 28 23.53 -19.73 12.64
C ALA A 28 24.45 -18.59 13.12
N LEU A 29 23.91 -17.58 13.80
CA LEU A 29 24.70 -16.48 14.36
C LEU A 29 25.62 -16.95 15.49
N THR A 30 25.12 -17.82 16.39
CA THR A 30 25.90 -18.42 17.48
C THR A 30 27.11 -19.17 16.92
N ASN A 31 26.89 -20.04 15.94
CA ASN A 31 27.98 -20.78 15.29
C ASN A 31 28.98 -19.85 14.58
N ALA A 32 28.50 -18.78 13.92
CA ALA A 32 29.38 -17.83 13.24
C ALA A 32 30.27 -17.06 14.23
N LEU A 33 29.73 -16.69 15.39
CA LEU A 33 30.46 -16.02 16.47
C LEU A 33 31.50 -16.95 17.10
N GLU A 34 31.13 -18.19 17.43
CA GLU A 34 32.02 -19.18 18.04
C GLU A 34 33.17 -19.59 17.11
N GLN A 35 32.89 -19.73 15.81
CA GLN A 35 33.92 -20.06 14.80
C GLN A 35 34.72 -18.83 14.32
N ASN A 36 34.43 -17.65 14.87
CA ASN A 36 35.01 -16.37 14.47
C ASN A 36 34.92 -16.09 12.96
N ARG A 37 33.84 -16.57 12.31
CA ARG A 37 33.54 -16.39 10.88
C ARG A 37 32.64 -15.17 10.69
N LEU A 38 33.17 -13.99 11.03
CA LEU A 38 32.41 -12.75 11.06
C LEU A 38 32.32 -12.12 9.66
N HIS A 39 31.13 -12.12 9.07
CA HIS A 39 30.87 -11.40 7.82
C HIS A 39 30.99 -9.87 8.02
N HIS A 40 31.24 -9.11 6.95
CA HIS A 40 31.31 -7.65 7.01
C HIS A 40 29.92 -6.99 6.94
N ALA A 41 28.96 -7.66 6.28
CA ALA A 41 27.59 -7.19 6.15
C ALA A 41 26.58 -8.32 6.41
N TYR A 42 25.57 -8.02 7.23
CA TYR A 42 24.44 -8.89 7.57
C TYR A 42 23.14 -8.25 7.09
N LEU A 43 22.25 -9.03 6.48
CA LEU A 43 20.93 -8.58 6.06
C LEU A 43 19.84 -9.40 6.75
N PHE A 44 19.05 -8.75 7.58
CA PHE A 44 17.86 -9.33 8.23
C PHE A 44 16.61 -8.96 7.44
N THR A 45 15.90 -9.97 6.94
CA THR A 45 14.65 -9.82 6.21
C THR A 45 13.49 -10.40 7.02
N GLY A 46 12.29 -9.85 6.87
CA GLY A 46 11.09 -10.37 7.53
C GLY A 46 10.06 -9.29 7.80
N THR A 47 8.83 -9.68 8.17
CA THR A 47 7.74 -8.73 8.43
C THR A 47 8.06 -7.76 9.57
N ARG A 48 7.28 -6.69 9.70
CA ARG A 48 7.46 -5.72 10.78
C ARG A 48 7.32 -6.41 12.14
N GLY A 49 8.15 -6.00 13.11
CA GLY A 49 8.02 -6.43 14.50
C GLY A 49 8.40 -7.88 14.85
N VAL A 50 8.92 -8.67 13.90
CA VAL A 50 9.47 -10.03 14.17
C VAL A 50 10.82 -10.05 14.90
N GLY A 51 11.44 -8.88 15.11
CA GLY A 51 12.68 -8.75 15.90
C GLY A 51 13.96 -8.42 15.12
N LYS A 52 13.88 -7.96 13.86
CA LYS A 52 15.04 -7.57 13.02
C LYS A 52 16.06 -6.68 13.75
N THR A 53 15.62 -5.50 14.19
CA THR A 53 16.45 -4.51 14.89
C THR A 53 16.90 -5.00 16.28
N THR A 54 16.11 -5.88 16.91
CA THR A 54 16.49 -6.49 18.20
C THR A 54 17.65 -7.46 18.02
N ILE A 55 17.59 -8.34 17.03
CA ILE A 55 18.69 -9.26 16.68
C ILE A 55 19.93 -8.45 16.28
N ALA A 56 19.76 -7.38 15.50
CA ALA A 56 20.85 -6.48 15.14
C ALA A 56 21.57 -5.93 16.38
N ARG A 57 20.84 -5.45 17.39
CA ARG A 57 21.43 -4.95 18.65
C ARG A 57 22.10 -6.07 19.46
N ILE A 58 21.51 -7.26 19.53
CA ILE A 58 22.12 -8.40 20.24
C ILE A 58 23.42 -8.83 19.56
N LEU A 59 23.45 -8.83 18.22
CA LEU A 59 24.67 -9.07 17.44
C LEU A 59 25.73 -8.00 17.72
N THR A 60 25.35 -6.72 17.78
CA THR A 60 26.24 -5.63 18.16
C THR A 60 26.86 -5.87 19.54
N LYS A 61 26.07 -6.25 20.54
CA LYS A 61 26.59 -6.60 21.88
C LYS A 61 27.56 -7.77 21.82
N SER A 62 27.21 -8.81 21.07
CA SER A 62 27.99 -10.04 20.91
C SER A 62 29.37 -9.77 20.29
N LEU A 63 29.46 -8.78 19.40
CA LEU A 63 30.71 -8.36 18.74
C LEU A 63 31.57 -7.43 19.60
N ASN A 64 30.94 -6.56 20.40
CA ASN A 64 31.61 -5.48 21.12
C ASN A 64 31.69 -5.69 22.65
N CYS A 65 31.29 -6.85 23.17
CA CYS A 65 31.37 -7.14 24.59
C CYS A 65 32.83 -7.07 25.08
N GLU A 66 33.05 -6.53 26.29
CA GLU A 66 34.37 -6.44 26.92
C GLU A 66 34.99 -7.83 27.18
N THR A 67 34.15 -8.85 27.39
CA THR A 67 34.58 -10.25 27.53
C THR A 67 35.09 -10.86 26.23
N GLY A 68 34.99 -10.15 25.10
CA GLY A 68 35.34 -10.61 23.76
C GLY A 68 34.14 -10.98 22.90
N VAL A 69 34.42 -11.43 21.67
CA VAL A 69 33.38 -11.86 20.73
C VAL A 69 32.78 -13.16 21.23
N THR A 70 31.51 -13.11 21.63
CA THR A 70 30.82 -14.23 22.29
C THR A 70 29.35 -14.26 21.85
N ALA A 71 28.75 -15.45 21.79
CA ALA A 71 27.32 -15.58 21.51
C ALA A 71 26.44 -15.21 22.72
N THR A 72 26.99 -15.24 23.93
CA THR A 72 26.30 -14.91 25.18
C THR A 72 26.88 -13.62 25.75
N PRO A 73 26.42 -12.44 25.29
CA PRO A 73 26.91 -11.18 25.82
C PRO A 73 26.59 -11.07 27.31
N CYS A 74 27.50 -10.49 28.11
CA CYS A 74 27.36 -10.48 29.56
C CYS A 74 26.19 -9.61 30.07
N GLY A 75 25.76 -8.61 29.31
CA GLY A 75 24.65 -7.72 29.67
C GLY A 75 24.93 -6.74 30.82
N THR A 76 26.10 -6.82 31.45
CA THR A 76 26.49 -6.00 32.60
C THR A 76 27.66 -5.05 32.31
N CYS A 77 28.37 -5.26 31.19
CA CYS A 77 29.50 -4.41 30.78
C CYS A 77 29.05 -3.00 30.36
N SER A 78 29.98 -2.04 30.40
CA SER A 78 29.68 -0.64 30.06
C SER A 78 29.15 -0.51 28.63
N ILE A 79 29.80 -1.20 27.69
CA ILE A 79 29.40 -1.26 26.27
C ILE A 79 28.00 -1.90 26.12
N CYS A 80 27.75 -2.99 26.85
CA CYS A 80 26.51 -3.75 26.80
C CYS A 80 25.31 -2.87 27.21
N LEU A 81 25.47 -2.15 28.33
CA LEU A 81 24.47 -1.23 28.86
C LEU A 81 24.25 -0.03 27.94
N GLN A 82 25.33 0.52 27.34
CA GLN A 82 25.23 1.62 26.38
C GLN A 82 24.51 1.24 25.09
N ILE A 83 24.68 0.00 24.60
CA ILE A 83 23.93 -0.52 23.44
C ILE A 83 22.43 -0.65 23.75
N ASP A 84 22.10 -1.11 24.96
CA ASP A 84 20.69 -1.18 25.41
C ASP A 84 20.05 0.20 25.51
N SER A 85 20.79 1.18 26.04
CA SER A 85 20.31 2.57 26.09
C SER A 85 20.37 3.31 24.75
N GLY A 86 21.05 2.74 23.74
CA GLY A 86 21.22 3.37 22.42
C GLY A 86 22.22 4.54 22.38
N ASN A 87 23.16 4.61 23.34
CA ASN A 87 24.08 5.74 23.50
C ASN A 87 25.55 5.38 23.16
N LEU A 88 25.80 4.21 22.57
CA LEU A 88 27.16 3.82 22.20
C LEU A 88 27.61 4.62 20.96
N ILE A 89 28.72 5.35 21.08
CA ILE A 89 29.27 6.21 20.01
C ILE A 89 29.61 5.40 18.75
N ASP A 90 30.16 4.20 18.92
CA ASP A 90 30.56 3.31 17.83
C ASP A 90 29.40 2.48 17.25
N LEU A 91 28.16 2.71 17.72
CA LEU A 91 26.93 2.16 17.16
C LEU A 91 26.11 3.28 16.52
N ILE A 92 25.99 3.24 15.20
CA ILE A 92 25.21 4.21 14.44
C ILE A 92 23.94 3.51 13.97
N GLU A 93 22.80 3.91 14.53
CA GLU A 93 21.48 3.43 14.09
C GLU A 93 20.82 4.45 13.17
N LEU A 94 20.45 4.00 11.98
CA LEU A 94 19.84 4.83 10.94
C LEU A 94 18.51 4.20 10.54
N ASP A 95 17.45 4.97 10.62
CA ASP A 95 16.16 4.63 10.01
C ASP A 95 16.09 5.27 8.62
N ALA A 96 16.15 4.44 7.58
CA ALA A 96 16.15 4.90 6.18
C ALA A 96 14.84 5.59 5.80
N ALA A 97 13.73 5.32 6.49
CA ALA A 97 12.47 6.03 6.25
C ALA A 97 12.54 7.51 6.68
N SER A 98 13.35 7.83 7.68
CA SER A 98 13.51 9.19 8.21
C SER A 98 14.68 9.96 7.58
N ASN A 99 15.72 9.25 7.14
CA ASN A 99 16.95 9.82 6.58
C ASN A 99 17.10 9.51 5.09
N THR A 100 16.21 10.08 4.26
CA THR A 100 16.20 9.84 2.81
C THR A 100 17.24 10.68 2.05
N GLN A 101 17.87 11.66 2.69
CA GLN A 101 18.88 12.52 2.06
C GLN A 101 20.20 11.76 1.82
N VAL A 102 20.63 11.75 0.56
CA VAL A 102 21.84 11.04 0.08
C VAL A 102 23.11 11.57 0.75
N ASP A 103 23.15 12.86 1.03
CA ASP A 103 24.35 13.54 1.52
C ASP A 103 24.66 13.12 2.97
N ASN A 104 23.65 12.98 3.82
CA ASN A 104 23.80 12.44 5.18
C ASN A 104 24.41 11.03 5.17
N MET A 105 24.01 10.18 4.22
CA MET A 105 24.53 8.82 4.14
C MET A 105 26.00 8.81 3.66
N ARG A 106 26.37 9.69 2.74
CA ARG A 106 27.76 9.79 2.27
C ARG A 106 28.69 10.25 3.39
N GLU A 107 28.33 11.29 4.12
CA GLU A 107 29.12 11.77 5.26
C GLU A 107 29.30 10.68 6.33
N LEU A 108 28.25 9.89 6.59
CA LEU A 108 28.33 8.79 7.55
C LEU A 108 29.22 7.63 7.09
N LEU A 109 29.25 7.35 5.78
CA LEU A 109 30.13 6.34 5.17
C LEU A 109 31.59 6.82 5.10
N GLU A 110 31.83 8.09 4.84
CA GLU A 110 33.18 8.68 4.93
C GLU A 110 33.73 8.56 6.35
N ASN A 111 32.87 8.83 7.34
CA ASN A 111 33.21 8.62 8.75
C ASN A 111 33.43 7.15 9.13
N ALA A 112 33.03 6.19 8.30
CA ALA A 112 33.27 4.76 8.54
C ALA A 112 34.74 4.37 8.38
N LEU A 113 35.51 5.15 7.62
CA LEU A 113 36.95 4.90 7.40
C LEU A 113 37.77 5.06 8.69
N TYR A 114 37.30 5.85 9.65
CA TYR A 114 37.99 6.06 10.93
C TYR A 114 37.78 4.88 11.89
N ALA A 115 38.82 4.58 12.66
CA ALA A 115 38.81 3.53 13.68
C ALA A 115 37.78 3.82 14.80
N PRO A 116 37.24 2.78 15.45
CA PRO A 116 36.31 2.93 16.58
C PRO A 116 37.01 3.56 17.79
N THR A 117 36.24 4.26 18.62
CA THR A 117 36.77 5.03 19.76
C THR A 117 36.93 4.17 21.02
N ALA A 118 35.90 3.37 21.34
CA ALA A 118 35.84 2.57 22.56
C ALA A 118 35.52 1.09 22.29
N ALA A 119 34.79 0.81 21.22
CA ALA A 119 34.39 -0.53 20.84
C ALA A 119 35.41 -1.24 19.94
N ARG A 120 35.30 -2.58 19.83
CA ARG A 120 36.13 -3.38 18.92
C ARG A 120 35.78 -3.17 17.45
N TYR A 121 34.48 -3.04 17.18
CA TYR A 121 33.92 -2.82 15.85
C TYR A 121 33.02 -1.59 15.85
N LYS A 122 33.09 -0.80 14.79
CA LYS A 122 32.14 0.26 14.47
C LYS A 122 30.98 -0.35 13.68
N ILE A 123 29.77 -0.27 14.23
CA ILE A 123 28.61 -1.01 13.72
C ILE A 123 27.57 -0.02 13.19
N TYR A 124 27.15 -0.23 11.96
CA TYR A 124 26.09 0.54 11.30
C TYR A 124 24.84 -0.31 11.20
N ILE A 125 23.80 0.02 11.95
CA ILE A 125 22.47 -0.59 11.82
C ILE A 125 21.63 0.31 10.92
N ILE A 126 21.17 -0.21 9.79
CA ILE A 126 20.29 0.50 8.86
C ILE A 126 18.95 -0.23 8.81
N ASP A 127 17.93 0.36 9.43
CA ASP A 127 16.56 -0.16 9.42
C ASP A 127 15.78 0.33 8.19
N GLU A 128 14.84 -0.50 7.75
CA GLU A 128 14.07 -0.34 6.52
C GLU A 128 14.91 0.10 5.30
N VAL A 129 16.07 -0.55 5.10
CA VAL A 129 17.06 -0.17 4.07
C VAL A 129 16.48 -0.04 2.65
N HIS A 130 15.38 -0.73 2.35
CA HIS A 130 14.67 -0.62 1.08
C HIS A 130 14.10 0.78 0.79
N MET A 131 13.99 1.65 1.80
CA MET A 131 13.57 3.04 1.68
C MET A 131 14.71 3.97 1.22
N LEU A 132 15.95 3.47 1.15
CA LEU A 132 17.07 4.25 0.64
C LEU A 132 16.93 4.54 -0.85
N SER A 133 17.37 5.73 -1.26
CA SER A 133 17.45 6.10 -2.67
C SER A 133 18.53 5.30 -3.40
N LYS A 134 18.36 5.14 -4.73
CA LYS A 134 19.33 4.41 -5.59
C LYS A 134 20.76 4.97 -5.48
N SER A 135 20.89 6.29 -5.35
CA SER A 135 22.18 6.96 -5.18
C SER A 135 22.83 6.65 -3.82
N ALA A 136 22.04 6.51 -2.74
CA ALA A 136 22.54 6.09 -1.44
C ALA A 136 23.05 4.63 -1.46
N PHE A 137 22.32 3.72 -2.13
CA PHE A 137 22.79 2.35 -2.35
C PHE A 137 24.13 2.31 -3.11
N ASN A 138 24.28 3.10 -4.17
CA ASN A 138 25.53 3.16 -4.93
C ASN A 138 26.71 3.71 -4.10
N ALA A 139 26.44 4.64 -3.18
CA ALA A 139 27.47 5.12 -2.26
C ALA A 139 27.92 4.01 -1.30
N MET A 140 26.98 3.21 -0.78
CA MET A 140 27.28 2.07 0.09
C MET A 140 28.05 0.95 -0.62
N LEU A 141 27.81 0.73 -1.93
CA LEU A 141 28.47 -0.36 -2.67
C LEU A 141 30.00 -0.27 -2.60
N LYS A 142 30.57 0.93 -2.68
CA LYS A 142 32.03 1.12 -2.57
C LYS A 142 32.58 0.60 -1.24
N THR A 143 31.89 0.93 -0.15
CA THR A 143 32.30 0.50 1.21
C THR A 143 31.95 -0.96 1.49
N LEU A 144 30.92 -1.51 0.86
CA LEU A 144 30.55 -2.93 0.99
C LEU A 144 31.47 -3.85 0.18
N GLU A 145 32.05 -3.37 -0.92
CA GLU A 145 33.04 -4.10 -1.73
C GLU A 145 34.39 -4.21 -1.02
N GLU A 146 34.86 -3.10 -0.45
CA GLU A 146 36.14 -3.03 0.27
C GLU A 146 35.93 -2.49 1.70
N PRO A 147 35.29 -3.27 2.59
CA PRO A 147 34.99 -2.82 3.95
C PRO A 147 36.26 -2.76 4.81
N PRO A 148 36.44 -1.68 5.59
CA PRO A 148 37.49 -1.65 6.62
C PRO A 148 37.29 -2.79 7.63
N ALA A 149 38.38 -3.37 8.13
CA ALA A 149 38.34 -4.55 9.01
C ALA A 149 37.56 -4.31 10.33
N HIS A 150 37.51 -3.06 10.80
CA HIS A 150 36.80 -2.64 12.00
C HIS A 150 35.34 -2.25 11.78
N VAL A 151 34.85 -2.23 10.53
CA VAL A 151 33.47 -1.83 10.21
C VAL A 151 32.60 -3.06 9.97
N LYS A 152 31.39 -3.04 10.53
CA LYS A 152 30.36 -4.06 10.28
C LYS A 152 29.03 -3.40 9.96
N PHE A 153 28.36 -3.86 8.90
CA PHE A 153 27.04 -3.41 8.50
C PHE A 153 25.97 -4.41 8.91
N VAL A 154 24.87 -3.91 9.45
CA VAL A 154 23.68 -4.69 9.78
C VAL A 154 22.48 -3.99 9.14
N LEU A 155 21.98 -4.59 8.07
CA LEU A 155 20.85 -4.09 7.29
C LEU A 155 19.59 -4.83 7.72
N ALA A 156 18.48 -4.11 7.86
CA ALA A 156 17.17 -4.69 8.11
C ALA A 156 16.17 -4.18 7.06
N THR A 157 15.31 -5.08 6.56
CA THR A 157 14.24 -4.71 5.63
C THR A 157 13.00 -5.56 5.84
N THR A 158 11.83 -4.95 5.60
CA THR A 158 10.57 -5.66 5.39
C THR A 158 10.40 -6.20 3.97
N ASP A 159 11.06 -5.58 2.98
CA ASP A 159 10.92 -5.91 1.57
C ASP A 159 12.31 -6.13 0.92
N PRO A 160 12.76 -7.38 0.75
CA PRO A 160 14.04 -7.68 0.14
C PRO A 160 14.06 -7.48 -1.37
N GLN A 161 12.90 -7.47 -2.04
CA GLN A 161 12.83 -7.39 -3.52
C GLN A 161 13.19 -6.00 -4.04
N LYS A 162 12.99 -4.97 -3.22
CA LYS A 162 13.38 -3.59 -3.53
C LYS A 162 14.89 -3.34 -3.38
N ILE A 163 15.64 -4.26 -2.77
CA ILE A 163 17.08 -4.10 -2.59
C ILE A 163 17.80 -4.54 -3.88
N PRO A 164 18.75 -3.74 -4.41
CA PRO A 164 19.55 -4.14 -5.56
C PRO A 164 20.30 -5.46 -5.31
N ILE A 165 20.31 -6.34 -6.31
CA ILE A 165 21.01 -7.65 -6.24
C ILE A 165 22.51 -7.48 -5.92
N THR A 166 23.11 -6.37 -6.34
CA THR A 166 24.50 -6.01 -6.05
C THR A 166 24.79 -5.87 -4.55
N VAL A 167 23.79 -5.47 -3.75
CA VAL A 167 23.92 -5.41 -2.28
C VAL A 167 23.63 -6.79 -1.68
N LEU A 168 22.60 -7.47 -2.18
CA LEU A 168 22.19 -8.80 -1.71
C LEU A 168 23.31 -9.84 -1.82
N SER A 169 24.11 -9.79 -2.90
CA SER A 169 25.23 -10.73 -3.12
C SER A 169 26.40 -10.52 -2.16
N ARG A 170 26.50 -9.35 -1.53
CA ARG A 170 27.57 -8.97 -0.59
C ARG A 170 27.15 -9.05 0.87
N CYS A 171 25.91 -9.44 1.14
CA CYS A 171 25.39 -9.56 2.50
C CYS A 171 25.11 -11.01 2.84
N LEU A 172 25.40 -11.41 4.08
CA LEU A 172 24.90 -12.67 4.62
C LEU A 172 23.42 -12.49 5.00
N GLN A 173 22.53 -13.22 4.35
CA GLN A 173 21.08 -13.02 4.47
C GLN A 173 20.47 -13.95 5.52
N PHE A 174 19.65 -13.37 6.39
CA PHE A 174 18.88 -14.07 7.40
C PHE A 174 17.40 -13.71 7.26
N ASN A 175 16.59 -14.70 6.91
CA ASN A 175 15.14 -14.55 6.82
C ASN A 175 14.48 -14.92 8.15
N LEU A 176 13.79 -13.95 8.74
CA LEU A 176 13.07 -14.08 10.00
C LEU A 176 11.62 -14.45 9.72
N LYS A 177 11.18 -15.56 10.31
CA LYS A 177 9.84 -16.08 10.10
C LYS A 177 8.82 -15.35 10.97
N GLN A 178 7.55 -15.35 10.56
CA GLN A 178 6.48 -14.93 11.45
C GLN A 178 6.39 -15.87 12.66
N ILE A 179 6.13 -15.30 13.84
CA ILE A 179 6.07 -16.06 15.08
C ILE A 179 4.69 -16.75 15.15
N PRO A 180 4.61 -18.08 15.36
CA PRO A 180 3.34 -18.77 15.49
C PRO A 180 2.47 -18.21 16.63
N GLN A 181 1.16 -18.12 16.43
CA GLN A 181 0.21 -17.56 17.40
C GLN A 181 0.31 -18.22 18.79
N GLY A 182 0.47 -19.55 18.83
CA GLY A 182 0.64 -20.27 20.09
C GLY A 182 1.90 -19.88 20.87
N GLN A 183 3.00 -19.56 20.16
CA GLN A 183 4.23 -19.08 20.81
C GLN A 183 4.07 -17.64 21.32
N ILE A 184 3.39 -16.78 20.56
CA ILE A 184 3.07 -15.40 21.02
C ILE A 184 2.22 -15.46 22.28
N ALA A 185 1.10 -16.20 22.26
CA ALA A 185 0.21 -16.31 23.41
C ALA A 185 0.93 -16.89 24.65
N GLY A 186 1.77 -17.92 24.46
CA GLY A 186 2.59 -18.48 25.53
C GLY A 186 3.59 -17.47 26.12
N HIS A 187 4.23 -16.66 25.26
CA HIS A 187 5.16 -15.63 25.70
C HIS A 187 4.45 -14.49 26.46
N LEU A 188 3.30 -14.02 25.95
CA LEU A 188 2.48 -13.00 26.63
C LEU A 188 2.02 -13.48 28.01
N LYS A 189 1.63 -14.76 28.14
CA LYS A 189 1.27 -15.37 29.43
C LYS A 189 2.43 -15.30 30.43
N ASN A 190 3.65 -15.60 29.98
CA ASN A 190 4.84 -15.54 30.84
C ASN A 190 5.19 -14.11 31.28
N ILE A 191 4.94 -13.13 30.42
CA ILE A 191 5.16 -11.70 30.74
C ILE A 191 4.12 -11.24 31.77
N LEU A 192 2.84 -11.53 31.56
CA LEU A 192 1.77 -11.14 32.49
C LEU A 192 1.91 -11.79 33.86
N ALA A 193 2.38 -13.05 33.89
CA ALA A 193 2.71 -13.73 35.14
C ALA A 193 3.84 -13.03 35.91
N GLN A 194 4.84 -12.48 35.21
CA GLN A 194 5.94 -11.74 35.85
C GLN A 194 5.54 -10.32 36.28
N GLU A 195 4.61 -9.69 35.57
CA GLU A 195 4.05 -8.38 35.95
C GLU A 195 2.91 -8.48 36.99
N ASN A 196 2.51 -9.69 37.39
CA ASN A 196 1.38 -9.97 38.29
C ASN A 196 0.03 -9.40 37.80
N ILE A 197 -0.24 -9.52 36.50
CA ILE A 197 -1.49 -9.05 35.88
C ILE A 197 -2.41 -10.25 35.60
N PRO A 198 -3.67 -10.26 36.08
CA PRO A 198 -4.62 -11.33 35.81
C PRO A 198 -5.01 -11.33 34.32
N CYS A 199 -5.07 -12.52 33.73
CA CYS A 199 -5.39 -12.69 32.31
C CYS A 199 -6.16 -13.97 32.03
N ASP A 200 -7.06 -13.90 31.04
CA ASP A 200 -7.77 -15.06 30.52
C ASP A 200 -7.04 -15.65 29.29
N PRO A 201 -6.92 -16.99 29.19
CA PRO A 201 -6.36 -17.65 28.00
C PRO A 201 -6.97 -17.22 26.64
N PRO A 202 -8.30 -17.08 26.47
CA PRO A 202 -8.88 -16.63 25.19
C PRO A 202 -8.45 -15.22 24.81
N SER A 203 -8.32 -14.29 25.77
CA SER A 203 -7.85 -12.92 25.53
C SER A 203 -6.47 -12.90 24.87
N LEU A 204 -5.56 -13.77 25.33
CA LEU A 204 -4.20 -13.86 24.77
C LEU A 204 -4.20 -14.41 23.35
N GLN A 205 -5.14 -15.30 23.02
CA GLN A 205 -5.29 -15.79 21.66
C GLN A 205 -5.81 -14.70 20.72
N LEU A 206 -6.75 -13.86 21.19
CA LEU A 206 -7.25 -12.70 20.42
C LEU A 206 -6.12 -11.70 20.14
N VAL A 207 -5.32 -11.34 21.14
CA VAL A 207 -4.16 -10.46 20.97
C VAL A 207 -3.12 -11.09 20.03
N ALA A 208 -2.81 -12.38 20.19
CA ALA A 208 -1.86 -13.07 19.33
C ALA A 208 -2.33 -13.15 17.86
N ARG A 209 -3.64 -13.32 17.63
CA ARG A 209 -4.24 -13.29 16.29
C ARG A 209 -4.18 -11.88 15.69
N ALA A 210 -4.55 -10.85 16.45
CA ALA A 210 -4.50 -9.46 16.01
C ALA A 210 -3.07 -8.99 15.69
N ALA A 211 -2.06 -9.55 16.37
CA ALA A 211 -0.65 -9.22 16.15
C ALA A 211 -0.04 -9.79 14.85
N GLN A 212 -0.74 -10.68 14.12
CA GLN A 212 -0.32 -11.22 12.82
C GLN A 212 1.15 -11.72 12.77
N GLY A 213 1.63 -12.35 13.85
CA GLY A 213 2.99 -12.91 13.91
C GLY A 213 4.10 -11.93 14.34
N SER A 214 3.74 -10.69 14.70
CA SER A 214 4.66 -9.65 15.19
C SER A 214 4.65 -9.59 16.72
N MET A 215 5.81 -9.82 17.36
CA MET A 215 5.92 -9.72 18.82
C MET A 215 5.79 -8.27 19.31
N ARG A 216 6.32 -7.31 18.54
CA ARG A 216 6.24 -5.89 18.91
C ARG A 216 4.79 -5.40 18.97
N ASP A 217 4.00 -5.79 17.98
CA ASP A 217 2.59 -5.41 17.90
C ASP A 217 1.78 -6.17 18.96
N ALA A 218 2.08 -7.45 19.21
CA ALA A 218 1.48 -8.20 20.32
C ALA A 218 1.67 -7.53 21.69
N LEU A 219 2.90 -7.07 22.00
CA LEU A 219 3.17 -6.36 23.26
C LEU A 219 2.49 -4.99 23.31
N SER A 220 2.41 -4.29 22.19
CA SER A 220 1.76 -2.97 22.12
C SER A 220 0.24 -3.08 22.27
N LEU A 221 -0.37 -4.11 21.67
CA LEU A 221 -1.77 -4.46 21.87
C LEU A 221 -2.05 -4.92 23.30
N LEU A 222 -1.12 -5.66 23.91
CA LEU A 222 -1.24 -6.06 25.31
C LEU A 222 -1.18 -4.84 26.25
N ASP A 223 -0.25 -3.91 26.04
CA ASP A 223 -0.20 -2.65 26.80
C ASP A 223 -1.52 -1.87 26.72
N GLN A 224 -2.10 -1.79 25.52
CA GLN A 224 -3.39 -1.15 25.30
C GLN A 224 -4.52 -1.92 26.02
N ALA A 225 -4.51 -3.25 25.97
CA ALA A 225 -5.49 -4.07 26.66
C ALA A 225 -5.42 -3.89 28.19
N ILE A 226 -4.21 -3.79 28.75
CA ILE A 226 -4.01 -3.53 30.19
C ILE A 226 -4.54 -2.14 30.57
N ALA A 227 -4.27 -1.12 29.73
CA ALA A 227 -4.75 0.23 29.96
C ALA A 227 -6.27 0.33 29.86
N PHE A 228 -6.88 -0.39 28.92
CA PHE A 228 -8.33 -0.42 28.72
C PHE A 228 -9.06 -1.22 29.81
N GLY A 229 -8.51 -2.36 30.23
CA GLY A 229 -9.10 -3.25 31.24
C GLY A 229 -8.73 -2.90 32.69
N GLU A 230 -8.33 -1.66 32.98
CA GLU A 230 -7.94 -1.17 34.31
C GLU A 230 -6.97 -2.10 35.07
N GLY A 231 -6.00 -2.70 34.37
CA GLY A 231 -5.05 -3.64 34.96
C GLY A 231 -5.50 -5.11 34.97
N LYS A 232 -6.55 -5.47 34.22
CA LYS A 232 -6.95 -6.87 33.93
C LYS A 232 -7.08 -7.09 32.43
N VAL A 233 -6.78 -8.31 31.98
CA VAL A 233 -6.88 -8.69 30.56
C VAL A 233 -7.97 -9.75 30.38
N GLU A 234 -9.21 -9.27 30.31
CA GLU A 234 -10.43 -10.08 30.15
C GLU A 234 -10.90 -10.11 28.68
N GLU A 235 -11.59 -11.19 28.30
CA GLU A 235 -11.92 -11.43 26.89
C GLU A 235 -12.84 -10.34 26.31
N ALA A 236 -13.89 -9.98 27.04
CA ALA A 236 -14.86 -8.98 26.61
C ALA A 236 -14.20 -7.60 26.39
N ALA A 237 -13.29 -7.20 27.29
CA ALA A 237 -12.56 -5.95 27.20
C ALA A 237 -11.61 -5.93 25.99
N VAL A 238 -10.87 -7.02 25.76
CA VAL A 238 -9.96 -7.14 24.61
C VAL A 238 -10.73 -7.17 23.29
N ARG A 239 -11.89 -7.84 23.25
CA ARG A 239 -12.75 -7.90 22.06
C ARG A 239 -13.28 -6.53 21.69
N ALA A 240 -13.79 -5.77 22.67
CA ALA A 240 -14.24 -4.40 22.48
C ALA A 240 -13.10 -3.48 22.03
N MET A 241 -11.91 -3.60 22.64
CA MET A 241 -10.72 -2.81 22.28
C MET A 241 -10.25 -3.09 20.84
N LEU A 242 -10.23 -4.35 20.43
CA LEU A 242 -9.81 -4.74 19.09
C LEU A 242 -10.90 -4.49 18.02
N GLY A 243 -12.11 -4.07 18.43
CA GLY A 243 -13.26 -3.91 17.54
C GLY A 243 -13.63 -5.21 16.83
N ILE A 244 -13.32 -6.37 17.44
CA ILE A 244 -13.65 -7.68 16.87
C ILE A 244 -15.15 -7.83 16.97
N ILE A 245 -15.80 -7.85 15.82
CA ILE A 245 -17.23 -8.05 15.68
C ILE A 245 -17.60 -9.37 16.34
N ASP A 246 -18.69 -9.37 17.12
CA ASP A 246 -19.23 -10.63 17.60
C ASP A 246 -19.62 -11.49 16.40
N GLN A 247 -19.07 -12.71 16.31
CA GLN A 247 -19.30 -13.58 15.16
C GLN A 247 -20.79 -13.83 14.93
N GLY A 248 -21.61 -13.70 15.99
CA GLY A 248 -23.06 -13.67 15.93
C GLY A 248 -23.61 -12.83 14.79
N TYR A 249 -23.19 -11.57 14.65
CA TYR A 249 -23.65 -10.67 13.58
C TYR A 249 -23.36 -11.21 12.18
N LEU A 250 -22.19 -11.83 11.98
CA LEU A 250 -21.80 -12.39 10.69
C LEU A 250 -22.65 -13.60 10.32
N PHE A 251 -22.94 -14.46 11.30
CA PHE A 251 -23.83 -15.60 11.10
C PHE A 251 -25.29 -15.16 10.91
N ASP A 252 -25.75 -14.12 11.63
CA ASP A 252 -27.10 -13.55 11.45
C ASP A 252 -27.25 -12.94 10.05
N LEU A 253 -26.22 -12.25 9.54
CA LEU A 253 -26.18 -11.76 8.16
C LEU A 253 -26.26 -12.90 7.14
N LEU A 254 -25.52 -14.00 7.36
CA LEU A 254 -25.55 -15.17 6.47
C LEU A 254 -26.89 -15.91 6.54
N GLU A 255 -27.53 -15.96 7.71
CA GLU A 255 -28.88 -16.53 7.88
C GLU A 255 -29.93 -15.66 7.18
N ALA A 256 -29.84 -14.33 7.28
CA ALA A 256 -30.70 -13.40 6.54
C ALA A 256 -30.50 -13.52 5.02
N LEU A 257 -29.25 -13.66 4.56
CA LEU A 257 -28.92 -13.93 3.16
C LEU A 257 -29.52 -15.26 2.68
N ALA A 258 -29.42 -16.33 3.47
CA ALA A 258 -30.02 -17.62 3.14
C ALA A 258 -31.55 -17.55 3.01
N GLN A 259 -32.20 -16.69 3.82
CA GLN A 259 -33.64 -16.44 3.77
C GLN A 259 -34.07 -15.41 2.71
N LYS A 260 -33.10 -14.78 2.01
CA LYS A 260 -33.32 -13.66 1.09
C LYS A 260 -34.04 -12.47 1.75
N ASP A 261 -33.85 -12.26 3.05
CA ASP A 261 -34.45 -11.15 3.79
C ASP A 261 -33.54 -9.91 3.75
N GLY A 262 -33.81 -9.02 2.80
CA GLY A 262 -33.07 -7.76 2.69
C GLY A 262 -33.38 -6.74 3.79
N VAL A 263 -34.53 -6.83 4.46
CA VAL A 263 -34.90 -5.91 5.54
C VAL A 263 -34.09 -6.25 6.79
N GLN A 264 -34.05 -7.54 7.15
CA GLN A 264 -33.25 -8.01 8.29
C GLN A 264 -31.76 -7.73 8.07
N LEU A 265 -31.28 -7.89 6.83
CA LEU A 265 -29.89 -7.64 6.48
C LEU A 265 -29.50 -6.17 6.71
N LEU A 266 -30.30 -5.22 6.21
CA LEU A 266 -30.04 -3.79 6.42
C LEU A 266 -30.16 -3.41 7.90
N SER A 267 -31.13 -3.96 8.65
CA SER A 267 -31.20 -3.69 10.09
C SER A 267 -29.97 -4.18 10.87
N LEU A 268 -29.38 -5.31 10.48
CA LEU A 268 -28.13 -5.79 11.07
C LEU A 268 -26.96 -4.88 10.71
N ALA A 269 -26.92 -4.36 9.49
CA ALA A 269 -25.91 -3.37 9.08
C ALA A 269 -26.04 -2.06 9.88
N ASP A 270 -27.26 -1.59 10.14
CA ASP A 270 -27.53 -0.41 10.98
C ASP A 270 -27.08 -0.62 12.43
N GLU A 271 -27.34 -1.80 13.00
CA GLU A 271 -26.86 -2.16 14.34
C GLU A 271 -25.34 -2.19 14.41
N MET A 272 -24.68 -2.70 13.37
CA MET A 272 -23.22 -2.71 13.28
C MET A 272 -22.63 -1.30 13.18
N GLU A 273 -23.28 -0.40 12.42
CA GLU A 273 -22.89 1.01 12.32
C GLU A 273 -23.06 1.73 13.67
N ALA A 274 -24.15 1.47 14.38
CA ALA A 274 -24.43 2.06 15.69
C ALA A 274 -23.37 1.69 16.75
N GLN A 275 -22.72 0.53 16.60
CA GLN A 275 -21.60 0.09 17.43
C GLN A 275 -20.23 0.54 16.91
N CYS A 276 -20.19 1.32 15.82
CA CYS A 276 -18.97 1.80 15.16
C CYS A 276 -18.00 0.67 14.78
N LEU A 277 -18.52 -0.46 14.31
CA LEU A 277 -17.72 -1.60 13.87
C LEU A 277 -17.04 -1.29 12.52
N SER A 278 -15.85 -1.84 12.30
CA SER A 278 -15.11 -1.68 11.04
C SER A 278 -15.69 -2.60 9.95
N PHE A 279 -16.22 -2.01 8.89
CA PHE A 279 -16.78 -2.77 7.76
C PHE A 279 -15.71 -3.52 6.93
N ASP A 280 -14.46 -3.03 6.90
CA ASP A 280 -13.34 -3.79 6.30
C ASP A 280 -13.12 -5.11 7.03
N THR A 281 -13.09 -5.05 8.36
CA THR A 281 -12.92 -6.24 9.22
C THR A 281 -14.15 -7.14 9.13
N ALA A 282 -15.35 -6.57 9.05
CA ALA A 282 -16.60 -7.32 8.84
C ALA A 282 -16.56 -8.15 7.55
N LEU A 283 -16.17 -7.55 6.42
CA LEU A 283 -16.09 -8.25 5.15
C LEU A 283 -14.96 -9.29 5.13
N GLN A 284 -13.83 -9.01 5.79
CA GLN A 284 -12.76 -9.98 5.97
C GLN A 284 -13.22 -11.20 6.77
N ASP A 285 -13.90 -10.98 7.90
CA ASP A 285 -14.36 -12.07 8.75
C ASP A 285 -15.55 -12.81 8.11
N LEU A 286 -16.44 -12.12 7.39
CA LEU A 286 -17.49 -12.74 6.58
C LEU A 286 -16.90 -13.70 5.53
N ALA A 287 -15.85 -13.27 4.82
CA ALA A 287 -15.13 -14.12 3.87
C ALA A 287 -14.49 -15.33 4.57
N ALA A 288 -13.95 -15.16 5.78
CA ALA A 288 -13.38 -16.26 6.55
C ALA A 288 -14.46 -17.27 7.02
N VAL A 289 -15.65 -16.80 7.40
CA VAL A 289 -16.79 -17.66 7.76
C VAL A 289 -17.30 -18.42 6.53
N LEU A 290 -17.48 -17.75 5.39
CA LEU A 290 -17.86 -18.38 4.12
C LEU A 290 -16.86 -19.45 3.68
N HIS A 291 -15.56 -19.20 3.83
CA HIS A 291 -14.52 -20.20 3.58
C HIS A 291 -14.66 -21.43 4.49
N ARG A 292 -14.95 -21.24 5.78
CA ARG A 292 -15.22 -22.36 6.72
C ARG A 292 -16.47 -23.14 6.32
N ILE A 293 -17.54 -22.47 5.88
CA ILE A 293 -18.76 -23.12 5.40
C ILE A 293 -18.44 -23.96 4.14
N ALA A 294 -17.69 -23.41 3.19
CA ALA A 294 -17.26 -24.14 1.99
C ALA A 294 -16.40 -25.38 2.33
N LEU A 295 -15.50 -25.25 3.32
CA LEU A 295 -14.75 -26.39 3.85
C LEU A 295 -15.66 -27.41 4.52
N ALA A 296 -16.67 -26.99 5.29
CA ALA A 296 -17.63 -27.89 5.92
C ALA A 296 -18.43 -28.70 4.88
N GLN A 297 -18.76 -28.10 3.74
CA GLN A 297 -19.47 -28.75 2.64
C GLN A 297 -18.61 -29.78 1.89
N THR A 298 -17.32 -29.47 1.68
CA THR A 298 -16.42 -30.30 0.85
C THR A 298 -15.65 -31.32 1.66
N VAL A 299 -15.13 -30.94 2.83
CA VAL A 299 -14.31 -31.78 3.72
C VAL A 299 -14.77 -31.59 5.17
N PRO A 300 -15.87 -32.24 5.59
CA PRO A 300 -16.41 -32.11 6.96
C PRO A 300 -15.40 -32.47 8.07
N GLN A 301 -14.43 -33.35 7.77
CA GLN A 301 -13.40 -33.79 8.71
C GLN A 301 -12.34 -32.71 9.02
N ALA A 302 -12.26 -31.65 8.22
CA ALA A 302 -11.29 -30.57 8.43
C ALA A 302 -11.68 -29.61 9.57
N ILE A 303 -12.93 -29.66 10.02
CA ILE A 303 -13.46 -28.80 11.10
C ILE A 303 -13.64 -29.64 12.36
N GLY A 304 -12.81 -29.38 13.37
CA GLY A 304 -12.94 -30.01 14.68
C GLY A 304 -14.15 -29.47 15.48
N GLU A 305 -14.70 -30.28 16.37
CA GLU A 305 -15.82 -29.91 17.25
C GLU A 305 -15.46 -28.77 18.22
N ASP A 306 -14.17 -28.52 18.45
CA ASP A 306 -13.66 -27.42 19.29
C ASP A 306 -13.78 -26.02 18.63
N THR A 307 -14.29 -25.95 17.39
CA THR A 307 -14.41 -24.70 16.65
C THR A 307 -15.60 -23.86 17.17
N PRO A 308 -15.42 -22.55 17.44
CA PRO A 308 -16.53 -21.69 17.83
C PRO A 308 -17.63 -21.67 16.76
N GLU A 309 -18.89 -21.66 17.19
CA GLU A 309 -20.09 -21.69 16.35
C GLU A 309 -20.21 -22.90 15.40
N TYR A 310 -19.58 -24.03 15.75
CA TYR A 310 -19.65 -25.30 14.99
C TYR A 310 -21.07 -25.65 14.50
N ALA A 311 -22.07 -25.58 15.39
CA ALA A 311 -23.46 -25.91 15.06
C ALA A 311 -24.05 -25.02 13.96
N ARG A 312 -23.72 -23.71 13.97
CA ARG A 312 -24.22 -22.74 12.98
C ARG A 312 -23.48 -22.85 11.64
N ILE A 313 -22.18 -23.17 11.67
CA ILE A 313 -21.44 -23.48 10.44
C ILE A 313 -22.07 -24.67 9.71
N PHE A 314 -22.37 -25.76 10.43
CA PHE A 314 -22.98 -26.95 9.84
C PHE A 314 -24.45 -26.78 9.44
N SER A 315 -25.20 -25.89 10.09
CA SER A 315 -26.56 -25.56 9.63
C SER A 315 -26.51 -24.76 8.33
N LEU A 316 -25.68 -23.73 8.25
CA LEU A 316 -25.50 -22.92 7.04
C LEU A 316 -24.91 -23.71 5.87
N ALA A 317 -23.99 -24.64 6.15
CA ALA A 317 -23.46 -25.55 5.14
C ALA A 317 -24.53 -26.42 4.47
N LYS A 318 -25.64 -26.71 5.18
CA LYS A 318 -26.76 -27.48 4.65
C LYS A 318 -27.81 -26.61 3.94
N THR A 319 -28.00 -25.37 4.37
CA THR A 319 -29.01 -24.47 3.79
C THR A 319 -28.51 -23.75 2.55
N LEU A 320 -27.26 -23.30 2.54
CA LEU A 320 -26.67 -22.59 1.40
C LEU A 320 -26.12 -23.59 0.37
N PRO A 321 -26.44 -23.46 -0.92
CA PRO A 321 -25.82 -24.29 -1.95
C PRO A 321 -24.33 -23.91 -2.14
N PRO A 322 -23.46 -24.84 -2.55
CA PRO A 322 -22.02 -24.58 -2.69
C PRO A 322 -21.68 -23.44 -3.66
N ASP A 323 -22.45 -23.29 -4.73
CA ASP A 323 -22.27 -22.23 -5.73
C ASP A 323 -22.51 -20.84 -5.13
N ASP A 324 -23.51 -20.70 -4.26
CA ASP A 324 -23.83 -19.44 -3.57
C ASP A 324 -22.74 -19.09 -2.56
N VAL A 325 -22.22 -20.08 -1.82
CA VAL A 325 -21.12 -19.85 -0.87
C VAL A 325 -19.88 -19.33 -1.60
N GLN A 326 -19.53 -19.88 -2.77
CA GLN A 326 -18.42 -19.39 -3.58
C GLN A 326 -18.69 -17.99 -4.14
N LEU A 327 -19.91 -17.74 -4.63
CA LEU A 327 -20.31 -16.43 -5.12
C LEU A 327 -20.23 -15.36 -4.02
N PHE A 328 -20.77 -15.64 -2.84
CA PHE A 328 -20.71 -14.74 -1.69
C PHE A 328 -19.29 -14.49 -1.23
N TYR A 329 -18.45 -15.53 -1.22
CA TYR A 329 -17.04 -15.39 -0.91
C TYR A 329 -16.36 -14.43 -1.88
N GLN A 330 -16.60 -14.56 -3.18
CA GLN A 330 -16.07 -13.65 -4.19
C GLN A 330 -16.60 -12.22 -4.03
N ILE A 331 -17.91 -12.06 -3.79
CA ILE A 331 -18.53 -10.74 -3.58
C ILE A 331 -17.95 -10.06 -2.33
N ALA A 332 -17.71 -10.80 -1.24
CA ALA A 332 -17.08 -10.27 -0.03
C ALA A 332 -15.65 -9.77 -0.30
N LEU A 333 -14.84 -10.53 -1.04
CA LEU A 333 -13.47 -10.13 -1.40
C LEU A 333 -13.44 -8.89 -2.30
N HIS A 334 -14.31 -8.84 -3.31
CA HIS A 334 -14.42 -7.68 -4.19
C HIS A 334 -14.96 -6.46 -3.43
N GLY A 335 -16.03 -6.63 -2.66
CA GLY A 335 -16.62 -5.57 -1.85
C GLY A 335 -15.62 -4.96 -0.87
N ARG A 336 -14.75 -5.78 -0.28
CA ARG A 336 -13.66 -5.28 0.58
C ARG A 336 -12.65 -4.42 -0.18
N SER A 337 -12.28 -4.83 -1.38
CA SER A 337 -11.35 -4.06 -2.23
C SER A 337 -11.98 -2.74 -2.67
N ASP A 338 -13.27 -2.77 -3.01
CA ASP A 338 -14.06 -1.63 -3.48
C ASP A 338 -14.50 -0.70 -2.33
N LEU A 339 -14.39 -1.13 -1.06
CA LEU A 339 -14.84 -0.37 0.12
C LEU A 339 -14.17 1.01 0.19
N SER A 340 -12.88 1.07 -0.16
CA SER A 340 -12.11 2.33 -0.19
C SER A 340 -12.50 3.29 -1.31
N LEU A 341 -13.23 2.80 -2.32
CA LEU A 341 -13.71 3.58 -3.48
C LEU A 341 -15.17 4.05 -3.30
N ALA A 342 -15.89 3.51 -2.31
CA ALA A 342 -17.26 3.87 -2.02
C ALA A 342 -17.37 5.31 -1.46
N PRO A 343 -18.54 5.97 -1.59
CA PRO A 343 -18.76 7.30 -1.01
C PRO A 343 -18.50 7.37 0.50
N ASP A 344 -18.85 6.30 1.20
CA ASP A 344 -18.63 6.05 2.62
C ASP A 344 -18.59 4.54 2.88
N GLU A 345 -18.01 4.11 4.01
CA GLU A 345 -17.81 2.70 4.33
C GLU A 345 -19.14 1.94 4.48
N TYR A 346 -20.17 2.58 5.05
CA TYR A 346 -21.49 1.99 5.25
C TYR A 346 -22.19 1.74 3.90
N ALA A 347 -22.15 2.71 2.98
CA ALA A 347 -22.66 2.55 1.62
C ALA A 347 -21.92 1.45 0.85
N GLY A 348 -20.61 1.35 1.00
CA GLY A 348 -19.82 0.27 0.39
C GLY A 348 -20.19 -1.12 0.93
N PHE A 349 -20.38 -1.22 2.24
CA PHE A 349 -20.79 -2.45 2.91
C PHE A 349 -22.21 -2.89 2.50
N THR A 350 -23.19 -2.00 2.62
CA THR A 350 -24.59 -2.28 2.24
C THR A 350 -24.73 -2.62 0.75
N MET A 351 -24.00 -1.94 -0.14
CA MET A 351 -23.98 -2.29 -1.57
C MET A 351 -23.40 -3.68 -1.82
N THR A 352 -22.38 -4.08 -1.06
CA THR A 352 -21.81 -5.44 -1.14
C THR A 352 -22.85 -6.49 -0.74
N LEU A 353 -23.60 -6.24 0.32
CA LEU A 353 -24.65 -7.14 0.80
C LEU A 353 -25.84 -7.20 -0.15
N LEU A 354 -26.30 -6.06 -0.67
CA LEU A 354 -27.34 -6.00 -1.71
C LEU A 354 -26.91 -6.73 -2.98
N ARG A 355 -25.62 -6.69 -3.32
CA ARG A 355 -25.05 -7.47 -4.42
C ARG A 355 -25.14 -8.97 -4.14
N MET A 356 -24.85 -9.42 -2.91
CA MET A 356 -25.04 -10.84 -2.54
C MET A 356 -26.50 -11.27 -2.73
N LEU A 357 -27.47 -10.46 -2.28
CA LEU A 357 -28.90 -10.74 -2.47
C LEU A 357 -29.31 -10.76 -3.95
N ALA A 358 -28.84 -9.79 -4.75
CA ALA A 358 -29.26 -9.64 -6.14
C ALA A 358 -28.70 -10.73 -7.08
N PHE A 359 -27.54 -11.29 -6.75
CA PHE A 359 -26.86 -12.28 -7.59
C PHE A 359 -27.08 -13.73 -7.12
N MET A 360 -27.87 -13.97 -6.07
CA MET A 360 -28.30 -15.33 -5.72
C MET A 360 -29.03 -15.96 -6.92
N PRO A 361 -28.54 -17.07 -7.49
CA PRO A 361 -29.24 -17.79 -8.53
C PRO A 361 -30.55 -18.33 -7.93
N ASP A 362 -31.68 -17.81 -8.39
CA ASP A 362 -32.95 -18.46 -8.15
C ASP A 362 -32.87 -19.87 -8.78
N GLY A 363 -33.12 -20.90 -7.97
CA GLY A 363 -33.50 -22.20 -8.50
C GLY A 363 -34.60 -22.03 -9.58
N PRO A 364 -34.71 -22.96 -10.54
CA PRO A 364 -35.52 -22.73 -11.72
C PRO A 364 -36.97 -22.46 -11.31
N ALA A 365 -37.48 -21.30 -11.75
CA ALA A 365 -38.85 -20.77 -11.60
C ALA A 365 -39.11 -19.81 -10.42
N ALA A 366 -38.77 -18.54 -10.62
CA ALA A 366 -39.69 -17.43 -10.32
C ALA A 366 -39.45 -16.32 -11.35
N GLY A 367 -40.46 -16.11 -12.21
CA GLY A 367 -40.38 -15.14 -13.30
C GLY A 367 -40.08 -13.74 -12.77
N ARG A 368 -39.05 -13.11 -13.34
CA ARG A 368 -38.86 -11.65 -13.29
C ARG A 368 -40.11 -10.99 -13.88
N GLN A 369 -41.07 -10.66 -13.01
CA GLN A 369 -42.09 -9.68 -13.35
C GLN A 369 -41.42 -8.31 -13.31
N ALA A 370 -41.05 -7.83 -14.50
CA ALA A 370 -40.80 -6.40 -14.69
C ALA A 370 -42.07 -5.62 -14.31
N PRO A 371 -41.96 -4.42 -13.69
CA PRO A 371 -43.12 -3.60 -13.40
C PRO A 371 -43.86 -3.26 -14.70
N GLN A 372 -45.11 -3.69 -14.81
CA GLN A 372 -45.99 -3.32 -15.92
C GLN A 372 -46.33 -1.83 -15.80
N ILE A 373 -45.73 -1.01 -16.66
CA ILE A 373 -46.23 0.32 -16.95
C ILE A 373 -47.56 0.15 -17.69
N ALA A 374 -48.61 0.75 -17.13
CA ALA A 374 -49.97 0.69 -17.64
C ALA A 374 -50.07 1.02 -19.13
N GLN A 375 -50.72 0.13 -19.86
CA GLN A 375 -51.08 0.27 -21.27
C GLN A 375 -52.21 1.29 -21.43
N ALA A 376 -52.01 2.30 -22.29
CA ALA A 376 -53.09 3.00 -22.96
C ALA A 376 -53.21 2.46 -24.40
N SER A 377 -54.42 2.01 -24.75
CA SER A 377 -54.80 1.44 -26.04
C SER A 377 -55.04 2.52 -27.14
N PRO A 378 -55.15 2.11 -28.43
CA PRO A 378 -54.64 2.86 -29.58
C PRO A 378 -55.71 3.45 -30.52
N ALA A 379 -55.30 4.42 -31.34
CA ALA A 379 -55.80 4.73 -32.70
C ALA A 379 -54.82 5.74 -33.35
N SER A 380 -54.47 5.78 -34.63
CA SER A 380 -54.70 4.93 -35.80
C SER A 380 -53.75 5.44 -36.91
N THR A 381 -53.02 4.51 -37.54
CA THR A 381 -52.60 4.42 -38.95
C THR A 381 -52.19 5.67 -39.77
N GLY A 382 -50.96 5.60 -40.29
CA GLY A 382 -50.54 6.23 -41.55
C GLY A 382 -49.21 5.65 -42.03
N LYS A 383 -49.26 4.85 -43.12
CA LYS A 383 -48.14 4.18 -43.85
C LYS A 383 -47.02 5.18 -44.21
N VAL A 384 -45.77 4.78 -44.42
CA VAL A 384 -45.20 4.20 -45.67
C VAL A 384 -43.71 3.90 -45.35
N GLU A 385 -43.26 2.65 -45.36
CA GLU A 385 -42.49 1.96 -46.42
C GLU A 385 -40.98 2.24 -46.44
N ASN A 386 -40.25 1.28 -46.99
CA ASN A 386 -39.06 0.68 -46.38
C ASN A 386 -37.85 0.79 -47.33
N LYS A 387 -36.67 0.98 -46.75
CA LYS A 387 -35.33 0.50 -47.23
C LYS A 387 -34.65 1.25 -48.42
N PRO A 388 -33.32 1.08 -48.63
CA PRO A 388 -32.19 1.49 -47.78
C PRO A 388 -31.09 2.23 -48.59
N ARG A 389 -30.12 2.91 -47.96
CA ARG A 389 -28.82 3.11 -48.62
C ARG A 389 -27.64 3.24 -47.67
N ALA A 390 -26.58 2.55 -48.10
CA ALA A 390 -25.30 2.33 -47.46
C ALA A 390 -24.37 3.55 -47.40
N ALA A 391 -23.34 3.37 -46.59
CA ALA A 391 -22.13 4.16 -46.36
C ALA A 391 -21.52 4.86 -47.58
N VAL A 392 -21.03 6.09 -47.38
CA VAL A 392 -19.79 6.60 -47.98
C VAL A 392 -19.12 7.58 -47.00
N ALA A 393 -17.80 7.47 -46.88
CA ALA A 393 -16.86 8.34 -46.17
C ALA A 393 -16.61 9.67 -46.96
N PRO A 394 -15.72 10.58 -46.51
CA PRO A 394 -15.94 12.02 -46.54
C PRO A 394 -15.40 12.72 -47.81
N SER A 395 -16.02 13.84 -48.18
CA SER A 395 -15.50 14.78 -49.19
C SER A 395 -15.03 16.08 -48.54
N ALA A 396 -13.90 16.56 -49.04
CA ALA A 396 -13.16 17.74 -48.63
C ALA A 396 -13.89 19.07 -48.90
N LEU A 397 -13.57 20.05 -48.03
CA LEU A 397 -13.46 21.52 -48.13
C LEU A 397 -14.14 22.26 -49.30
N PRO A 398 -14.60 23.48 -49.01
CA PRO A 398 -14.20 24.63 -49.79
C PRO A 398 -13.39 25.63 -48.93
N ALA A 399 -12.25 26.03 -49.47
CA ALA A 399 -11.46 27.17 -49.00
C ALA A 399 -11.91 28.45 -49.70
N GLY A 400 -11.84 29.57 -48.97
CA GLY A 400 -11.60 30.90 -49.56
C GLY A 400 -12.55 31.99 -49.10
N ALA A 401 -12.14 32.75 -48.09
CA ALA A 401 -12.19 34.22 -48.08
C ALA A 401 -11.53 34.78 -46.80
N ASP A 402 -10.33 35.30 -47.02
CA ASP A 402 -9.46 36.15 -46.18
C ASP A 402 -10.05 36.80 -44.91
N THR A 403 -9.43 36.49 -43.76
CA THR A 403 -9.28 37.38 -42.59
C THR A 403 -8.08 36.88 -41.76
N PRO A 404 -7.38 37.78 -41.04
CA PRO A 404 -5.92 37.77 -40.93
C PRO A 404 -5.38 36.61 -40.10
N ALA A 405 -4.16 36.22 -40.48
CA ALA A 405 -3.36 35.22 -39.82
C ALA A 405 -3.20 35.46 -38.30
N LEU A 406 -3.13 34.32 -37.61
CA LEU A 406 -2.43 34.05 -36.35
C LEU A 406 -3.09 34.58 -35.07
N LEU A 407 -3.74 33.66 -34.36
CA LEU A 407 -3.57 33.47 -32.91
C LEU A 407 -3.95 32.03 -32.54
N ASP A 408 -2.96 31.13 -32.57
CA ASP A 408 -3.08 29.79 -32.00
C ASP A 408 -3.12 29.91 -30.47
N TRP A 409 -4.28 29.67 -29.84
CA TRP A 409 -4.39 29.61 -28.37
C TRP A 409 -3.31 28.74 -27.70
N PRO A 410 -2.92 27.58 -28.27
CA PRO A 410 -1.82 26.79 -27.72
C PRO A 410 -0.47 27.51 -27.68
N GLN A 411 -0.12 28.28 -28.71
CA GLN A 411 1.13 29.06 -28.72
C GLN A 411 1.03 30.27 -27.78
N LEU A 412 -0.14 30.92 -27.76
CA LEU A 412 -0.43 32.06 -26.89
C LEU A 412 -0.30 31.66 -25.41
N SER A 413 -0.86 30.50 -25.03
CA SER A 413 -0.77 29.97 -23.66
C SER A 413 0.67 29.69 -23.19
N GLN A 414 1.59 29.37 -24.11
CA GLN A 414 3.00 29.13 -23.81
C GLN A 414 3.81 30.42 -23.69
N GLN A 415 3.41 31.48 -24.39
CA GLN A 415 4.07 32.79 -24.34
C GLN A 415 3.61 33.65 -23.16
N LEU A 416 2.41 33.39 -22.61
CA LEU A 416 1.94 34.01 -21.40
C LEU A 416 2.75 33.51 -20.19
N LYS A 417 3.39 34.42 -19.44
CA LYS A 417 4.13 34.11 -18.19
C LYS A 417 3.18 33.81 -17.02
N LEU A 418 2.27 32.86 -17.19
CA LEU A 418 1.30 32.44 -16.18
C LEU A 418 1.97 31.53 -15.14
N THR A 419 1.57 31.66 -13.87
CA THR A 419 2.10 30.86 -12.75
C THR A 419 0.98 30.11 -12.00
N GLY A 420 1.28 28.88 -11.58
CA GLY A 420 0.38 28.06 -10.74
C GLY A 420 -0.91 27.60 -11.45
N MET A 421 -2.03 27.65 -10.73
CA MET A 421 -3.35 27.16 -11.17
C MET A 421 -3.89 27.87 -12.42
N ALA A 422 -3.53 29.14 -12.64
CA ALA A 422 -3.92 29.89 -13.85
C ALA A 422 -3.23 29.34 -15.12
N LYS A 423 -2.02 28.78 -14.98
CA LYS A 423 -1.33 28.10 -16.09
C LYS A 423 -2.02 26.77 -16.43
N MET A 424 -2.40 25.99 -15.42
CA MET A 424 -3.13 24.74 -15.63
C MET A 424 -4.49 25.00 -16.30
N LEU A 425 -5.22 26.02 -15.87
CA LEU A 425 -6.48 26.42 -16.50
C LEU A 425 -6.28 26.76 -18.00
N ALA A 426 -5.29 27.59 -18.33
CA ALA A 426 -5.00 27.96 -19.72
C ALA A 426 -4.51 26.77 -20.59
N GLN A 427 -3.82 25.80 -19.99
CA GLN A 427 -3.29 24.61 -20.67
C GLN A 427 -4.36 23.54 -20.92
N HIS A 428 -5.37 23.46 -20.06
CA HIS A 428 -6.50 22.52 -20.18
C HIS A 428 -7.73 23.14 -20.84
N SER A 429 -7.67 24.39 -21.30
CA SER A 429 -8.74 25.06 -22.04
C SER A 429 -8.54 25.00 -23.55
N GLU A 430 -9.63 24.77 -24.29
CA GLU A 430 -9.70 24.82 -25.76
C GLU A 430 -10.36 26.14 -26.19
N ALA A 431 -9.77 26.88 -27.14
CA ALA A 431 -10.39 28.09 -27.66
C ALA A 431 -11.47 27.74 -28.69
N GLN A 432 -12.71 28.14 -28.42
CA GLN A 432 -13.84 27.97 -29.35
C GLN A 432 -13.92 29.11 -30.37
N SER A 433 -13.58 30.33 -29.94
CA SER A 433 -13.53 31.49 -30.82
C SER A 433 -12.51 32.52 -30.31
N ILE A 434 -11.73 33.11 -31.22
CA ILE A 434 -10.80 34.21 -30.94
C ILE A 434 -11.13 35.33 -31.92
N THR A 435 -11.75 36.38 -31.42
CA THR A 435 -11.90 37.65 -32.14
C THR A 435 -11.04 38.69 -31.42
N GLY A 436 -10.50 39.68 -32.14
CA GLY A 436 -9.51 40.63 -31.59
C GLY A 436 -9.94 41.40 -30.31
N GLU A 437 -11.20 41.32 -29.91
CA GLU A 437 -11.76 41.93 -28.69
C GLU A 437 -12.38 40.90 -27.71
N LYS A 438 -12.53 39.62 -28.10
CA LYS A 438 -13.18 38.58 -27.29
C LYS A 438 -12.56 37.20 -27.49
N ILE A 439 -12.26 36.50 -26.40
CA ILE A 439 -11.74 35.13 -26.39
C ILE A 439 -12.70 34.23 -25.63
N GLU A 440 -13.18 33.16 -26.27
CA GLU A 440 -14.04 32.15 -25.65
C GLU A 440 -13.27 30.85 -25.45
N LEU A 441 -13.13 30.44 -24.18
CA LEU A 441 -12.38 29.27 -23.76
C LEU A 441 -13.32 28.22 -23.17
N CYS A 442 -13.24 27.01 -23.68
CA CYS A 442 -13.97 25.86 -23.17
C CYS A 442 -13.08 25.01 -22.25
N VAL A 443 -13.58 24.65 -21.08
CA VAL A 443 -12.90 23.78 -20.10
C VAL A 443 -13.73 22.50 -19.93
N PRO A 444 -13.12 21.31 -19.87
CA PRO A 444 -13.86 20.07 -19.72
C PRO A 444 -14.35 19.92 -18.27
N ASP A 445 -15.45 19.19 -18.08
CA ASP A 445 -16.19 19.13 -16.81
C ASP A 445 -15.34 18.59 -15.63
N VAL A 446 -14.35 17.75 -15.93
CA VAL A 446 -13.35 17.22 -14.97
C VAL A 446 -12.55 18.32 -14.27
N HIS A 447 -12.40 19.48 -14.91
CA HIS A 447 -11.59 20.60 -14.45
C HIS A 447 -12.42 21.81 -13.98
N LYS A 448 -13.71 21.59 -13.67
CA LYS A 448 -14.63 22.64 -13.20
C LYS A 448 -14.14 23.42 -11.98
N HIS A 449 -13.39 22.78 -11.07
CA HIS A 449 -12.80 23.41 -9.89
C HIS A 449 -11.74 24.47 -10.22
N LEU A 450 -11.20 24.49 -11.44
CA LEU A 450 -10.24 25.51 -11.88
C LEU A 450 -10.93 26.81 -12.33
N LEU A 451 -12.26 26.85 -12.52
CA LEU A 451 -13.01 28.01 -13.00
C LEU A 451 -13.31 29.08 -11.91
N GLU A 452 -12.45 29.22 -10.90
CA GLU A 452 -12.60 30.28 -9.91
C GLU A 452 -12.30 31.66 -10.53
N LYS A 453 -13.09 32.68 -10.16
CA LYS A 453 -12.92 34.07 -10.66
C LYS A 453 -11.48 34.58 -10.52
N LYS A 454 -10.80 34.22 -9.43
CA LYS A 454 -9.41 34.59 -9.15
C LYS A 454 -8.41 34.13 -10.22
N TYR A 455 -8.68 33.00 -10.91
CA TYR A 455 -7.82 32.48 -11.98
C TYR A 455 -8.21 33.05 -13.34
N GLN A 456 -9.51 33.32 -13.55
CA GLN A 456 -10.03 34.01 -14.73
C GLN A 456 -9.45 35.43 -14.82
N ASP A 457 -9.47 36.18 -13.72
CA ASP A 457 -8.92 37.55 -13.64
C ASP A 457 -7.42 37.58 -13.95
N LYS A 458 -6.67 36.55 -13.52
CA LYS A 458 -5.24 36.43 -13.80
C LYS A 458 -4.93 36.14 -15.27
N ILE A 459 -5.77 35.32 -15.91
CA ILE A 459 -5.64 35.03 -17.35
C ILE A 459 -6.01 36.27 -18.16
N GLN A 460 -7.09 36.96 -17.78
CA GLN A 460 -7.50 38.22 -18.40
C GLN A 460 -6.41 39.29 -18.26
N ALA A 461 -5.85 39.51 -17.06
CA ALA A 461 -4.76 40.47 -16.86
C ALA A 461 -3.50 40.13 -17.67
N ALA A 462 -3.18 38.83 -17.83
CA ALA A 462 -2.05 38.39 -18.64
C ALA A 462 -2.30 38.63 -20.15
N LEU A 463 -3.54 38.47 -20.60
CA LEU A 463 -3.95 38.76 -21.99
C LEU A 463 -3.98 40.27 -22.26
N ASP A 464 -4.51 41.07 -21.35
CA ASP A 464 -4.51 42.54 -21.45
C ASP A 464 -3.09 43.10 -21.56
N SER A 465 -2.16 42.55 -20.75
CA SER A 465 -0.74 42.91 -20.81
C SER A 465 -0.06 42.47 -22.11
N TYR A 466 -0.52 41.38 -22.74
CA TYR A 466 0.06 40.86 -23.98
C TYR A 466 -0.45 41.62 -25.22
N PHE A 467 -1.73 41.97 -25.24
CA PHE A 467 -2.36 42.69 -26.35
C PHE A 467 -2.31 44.23 -26.23
N GLY A 468 -1.99 44.77 -25.05
CA GLY A 468 -1.96 46.21 -24.80
C GLY A 468 -3.33 46.90 -24.87
N LYS A 469 -4.42 46.11 -24.85
CA LYS A 469 -5.82 46.53 -24.90
C LYS A 469 -6.66 45.58 -24.02
N PRO A 470 -7.78 46.05 -23.44
CA PRO A 470 -8.65 45.19 -22.64
C PRO A 470 -9.34 44.15 -23.54
N VAL A 471 -9.15 42.86 -23.23
CA VAL A 471 -9.78 41.72 -23.93
C VAL A 471 -10.80 41.06 -23.00
N ALA A 472 -12.01 40.80 -23.49
CA ALA A 472 -13.00 40.07 -22.72
C ALA A 472 -12.81 38.55 -22.88
N VAL A 473 -12.60 37.84 -21.76
CA VAL A 473 -12.38 36.39 -21.74
C VAL A 473 -13.59 35.69 -21.12
N ASN A 474 -14.27 34.85 -21.88
CA ASN A 474 -15.41 34.07 -21.41
C ASN A 474 -15.03 32.59 -21.28
N PHE A 475 -15.41 31.98 -20.17
CA PHE A 475 -15.19 30.55 -19.93
C PHE A 475 -16.50 29.78 -20.01
N SER A 476 -16.56 28.74 -20.84
CA SER A 476 -17.69 27.81 -20.95
C SER A 476 -17.27 26.39 -20.54
N ILE A 477 -18.21 25.60 -20.03
CA ILE A 477 -18.00 24.18 -19.71
C ILE A 477 -18.60 23.36 -20.85
N GLY A 478 -17.84 22.42 -21.42
CA GLY A 478 -18.30 21.63 -22.56
C GLY A 478 -17.39 20.47 -22.94
N SER A 479 -17.84 19.66 -23.89
CA SER A 479 -17.05 18.58 -24.49
C SER A 479 -16.00 19.14 -25.45
N ILE A 480 -14.73 18.90 -25.16
CA ILE A 480 -13.57 19.38 -25.91
C ILE A 480 -13.24 18.43 -27.07
N THR A 481 -12.89 18.97 -28.23
CA THR A 481 -12.62 18.20 -29.48
C THR A 481 -11.18 17.69 -29.61
N GLY A 482 -10.36 17.86 -28.56
CA GLY A 482 -9.04 17.23 -28.46
C GLY A 482 -7.88 18.10 -28.96
N LEU A 483 -8.09 19.39 -29.24
CA LEU A 483 -7.02 20.35 -29.56
C LEU A 483 -6.59 21.15 -28.32
N THR A 484 -6.43 20.49 -27.17
CA THR A 484 -5.86 21.16 -26.00
C THR A 484 -4.33 21.32 -26.14
N PRO A 485 -3.76 22.40 -25.60
CA PRO A 485 -2.32 22.60 -25.57
C PRO A 485 -1.54 21.41 -24.96
N VAL A 486 -2.11 20.74 -23.95
CA VAL A 486 -1.52 19.54 -23.31
C VAL A 486 -1.56 18.33 -24.23
N ALA A 487 -2.68 18.08 -24.94
CA ALA A 487 -2.77 16.95 -25.87
C ALA A 487 -1.81 17.10 -27.07
N LEU A 488 -1.59 18.33 -27.53
CA LEU A 488 -0.60 18.63 -28.58
C LEU A 488 0.85 18.53 -28.08
N GLN A 489 1.13 18.87 -26.82
CA GLN A 489 2.44 18.65 -26.21
C GLN A 489 2.74 17.16 -26.06
N GLN A 490 1.79 16.38 -25.54
CA GLN A 490 1.92 14.92 -25.42
C GLN A 490 2.17 14.26 -26.78
N ARG A 491 1.41 14.60 -27.83
CA ARG A 491 1.65 14.07 -29.18
C ARG A 491 3.03 14.42 -29.74
N LYS A 492 3.53 15.64 -29.51
CA LYS A 492 4.88 16.05 -29.95
C LYS A 492 5.98 15.34 -29.17
N GLU A 493 5.78 15.08 -27.88
CA GLU A 493 6.71 14.31 -27.06
C GLU A 493 6.73 12.83 -27.47
N GLU A 494 5.57 12.24 -27.72
CA GLU A 494 5.41 10.88 -28.26
C GLU A 494 6.08 10.73 -29.63
N GLU A 495 5.88 11.68 -30.56
CA GLU A 495 6.55 11.66 -31.87
C GLU A 495 8.08 11.79 -31.74
N LYS A 496 8.57 12.60 -30.80
CA LYS A 496 10.02 12.73 -30.54
C LYS A 496 10.59 11.45 -29.94
N GLN A 497 9.86 10.82 -29.03
CA GLN A 497 10.27 9.56 -28.41
C GLN A 497 10.27 8.42 -29.42
N ALA A 498 9.24 8.33 -30.27
CA ALA A 498 9.18 7.35 -31.35
C ALA A 498 10.34 7.51 -32.34
N LYS A 499 10.70 8.75 -32.71
CA LYS A 499 11.88 9.03 -33.55
C LYS A 499 13.19 8.65 -32.87
N ALA A 500 13.31 8.87 -31.56
CA ALA A 500 14.51 8.49 -30.79
C ALA A 500 14.68 6.97 -30.71
N ILE A 501 13.58 6.23 -30.54
CA ILE A 501 13.58 4.76 -30.54
C ILE A 501 13.98 4.23 -31.92
N ALA A 502 13.33 4.72 -32.98
CA ALA A 502 13.63 4.30 -34.35
C ALA A 502 15.09 4.60 -34.75
N ALA A 503 15.65 5.74 -34.32
CA ALA A 503 17.05 6.08 -34.59
C ALA A 503 18.03 5.08 -33.95
N ILE A 504 17.77 4.68 -32.70
CA ILE A 504 18.61 3.72 -31.96
C ILE A 504 18.45 2.30 -32.51
N GLU A 505 17.24 1.90 -32.91
CA GLU A 505 17.01 0.59 -33.56
C GLU A 505 17.65 0.50 -34.95
N SER A 506 17.78 1.63 -35.65
CA SER A 506 18.42 1.71 -36.96
C SER A 506 19.94 1.91 -36.91
N ASP A 507 20.53 2.05 -35.72
CA ASP A 507 21.97 2.29 -35.58
C ASP A 507 22.74 0.99 -35.89
N PRO A 508 23.67 1.00 -36.87
CA PRO A 508 24.41 -0.19 -37.30
C PRO A 508 25.23 -0.83 -36.17
N VAL A 509 25.70 -0.05 -35.18
CA VAL A 509 26.44 -0.59 -34.03
C VAL A 509 25.51 -1.33 -33.08
N VAL A 510 24.28 -0.83 -32.90
CA VAL A 510 23.27 -1.44 -32.02
C VAL A 510 22.75 -2.73 -32.65
N GLN A 511 22.54 -2.76 -33.97
CA GLN A 511 22.16 -3.99 -34.69
C GLN A 511 23.24 -5.06 -34.59
N GLU A 512 24.53 -4.69 -34.76
CA GLU A 512 25.64 -5.63 -34.63
C GLU A 512 25.76 -6.20 -33.20
N LEU A 513 25.48 -5.39 -32.17
CA LEU A 513 25.45 -5.84 -30.78
C LEU A 513 24.27 -6.77 -30.47
N ILE A 514 23.10 -6.54 -31.09
CA ILE A 514 21.94 -7.43 -30.97
C ILE A 514 22.23 -8.77 -31.65
N GLU A 515 22.80 -8.75 -32.86
CA GLU A 515 23.10 -9.98 -33.63
C GLU A 515 24.24 -10.81 -33.04
N GLN A 516 25.31 -10.18 -32.52
CA GLN A 516 26.48 -10.90 -32.01
C GLN A 516 26.33 -11.34 -30.54
N PHE A 517 25.58 -10.59 -29.73
CA PHE A 517 25.54 -10.79 -28.27
C PHE A 517 24.13 -11.03 -27.69
N ASP A 518 23.12 -11.19 -28.53
CA ASP A 518 21.72 -11.41 -28.12
C ASP A 518 21.21 -10.30 -27.16
N ALA A 519 21.70 -9.07 -27.39
CA ALA A 519 21.43 -7.92 -26.55
C ALA A 519 19.97 -7.45 -26.70
N LYS A 520 19.36 -6.97 -25.60
CA LYS A 520 18.00 -6.43 -25.60
C LYS A 520 18.00 -4.93 -25.34
N LEU A 521 17.38 -4.18 -26.26
CA LEU A 521 17.14 -2.74 -26.08
C LEU A 521 16.08 -2.51 -24.99
N ILE A 522 16.42 -1.68 -24.00
CA ILE A 522 15.49 -1.24 -22.96
C ILE A 522 14.82 0.05 -23.44
N ILE A 523 13.79 -0.09 -24.27
CA ILE A 523 13.00 0.99 -24.88
C ILE A 523 12.63 2.14 -23.90
N PRO A 524 12.20 1.90 -22.64
CA PRO A 524 11.83 3.01 -21.74
C PRO A 524 13.01 3.86 -21.23
N THR A 525 14.26 3.49 -21.50
CA THR A 525 15.45 4.27 -21.12
C THR A 525 15.95 5.22 -22.20
N ILE A 526 15.35 5.17 -23.40
CA ILE A 526 15.72 6.02 -24.55
C ILE A 526 15.18 7.43 -24.33
N LYS A 527 16.08 8.42 -24.24
CA LYS A 527 15.71 9.83 -24.11
C LYS A 527 15.93 10.56 -25.44
N PRO A 528 14.99 11.42 -25.88
CA PRO A 528 15.19 12.26 -27.05
C PRO A 528 16.31 13.27 -26.78
N ILE A 529 17.13 13.55 -27.80
CA ILE A 529 18.20 14.55 -27.72
C ILE A 529 17.55 15.94 -27.61
N GLU A 530 17.75 16.62 -26.48
CA GLU A 530 17.41 18.03 -26.31
C GLU A 530 18.43 18.87 -27.11
N LYS A 531 17.95 19.66 -28.06
CA LYS A 531 18.75 20.68 -28.77
C LYS A 531 18.48 22.05 -28.17
#